data_AF-A0A8X6UH11-F1
#
_entry.id   AF-A0A8X6UH11-F1
#
_cell.length_a   1.000
_cell.length_b   1.000
_cell.length_c   1.000
_cell.angle_alpha   90.00
_cell.angle_beta   90.00
_cell.angle_gamma   90.00
#
_symmetry.space_group_name_H-M   'P 1'
#
loop_
_entity.id
_entity.type
_entity.pdbx_description
1 polymer ?
#
loop_
_entity_poly.entity_id
_entity_poly.type
_entity_poly.pdbx_seq_one_letter_code
_entity_poly.pdbx_strand_id
1 'polypeptide(L)'
;MTERGLIFLGDESENYIIEKGEYELLLKANSEFSSVFDNNKGVVILNTTLNDELILEGLARDVVRLIQETRKQADFHMSDRIRVIIKTEDEKIKEAINTWIEYIKEQTLALSLDINTEIGTNFYSKEYQDLSVSIER
;
A
#
# COMPACT_ATOMS: atom_id res chain seq x y z
N MET A 1 24.87 -9.50 33.13
CA MET A 1 23.62 -9.34 33.91
C MET A 1 23.81 -8.16 34.85
N THR A 2 22.92 -7.17 34.83
CA THR A 2 23.03 -5.93 35.61
C THR A 2 22.25 -6.07 36.92
N GLU A 3 22.94 -6.26 38.05
CA GLU A 3 22.33 -6.15 39.39
C GLU A 3 22.65 -4.84 40.12
N ARG A 4 23.54 -3.97 39.60
CA ARG A 4 23.87 -2.66 40.23
C ARG A 4 24.21 -1.50 39.28
N GLY A 5 23.92 -1.62 37.97
CA GLY A 5 24.23 -0.56 37.00
C GLY A 5 25.72 -0.41 36.66
N LEU A 6 26.56 -1.38 37.05
CA LEU A 6 27.96 -1.48 36.66
C LEU A 6 28.09 -2.38 35.43
N ILE A 7 28.90 -1.95 34.45
CA ILE A 7 29.25 -2.74 33.26
C ILE A 7 30.66 -3.31 33.49
N PHE A 8 30.81 -4.61 33.25
CA PHE A 8 32.09 -5.31 33.37
C PHE A 8 32.55 -5.77 31.98
N LEU A 9 33.84 -5.63 31.69
CA LEU A 9 34.49 -6.16 30.49
C LEU A 9 35.57 -7.16 30.92
N GLY A 10 35.52 -8.39 30.39
CA GLY A 10 36.49 -9.44 30.71
C GLY A 10 35.85 -10.81 30.94
N ASP A 11 36.63 -11.75 31.44
CA ASP A 11 36.20 -13.11 31.79
C ASP A 11 36.31 -13.38 33.31
N GLU A 12 36.19 -14.63 33.75
CA GLU A 12 36.23 -14.98 35.17
C GLU A 12 37.58 -14.67 35.86
N SER A 13 38.67 -14.45 35.09
CA SER A 13 40.04 -14.25 35.61
C SER A 13 40.50 -12.79 35.67
N GLU A 14 40.00 -11.93 34.77
CA GLU A 14 40.20 -10.47 34.81
C GLU A 14 38.89 -9.76 34.47
N ASN A 15 38.42 -8.87 35.36
CA ASN A 15 37.25 -8.04 35.15
C ASN A 15 37.62 -6.56 35.29
N TYR A 16 37.38 -5.79 34.24
CA TYR A 16 37.49 -4.34 34.25
C TYR A 16 36.12 -3.72 34.44
N ILE A 17 36.00 -2.82 35.41
CA ILE A 17 34.80 -2.01 35.61
C ILE A 17 34.87 -0.86 34.59
N ILE A 18 33.85 -0.75 33.74
CA ILE A 18 33.75 0.35 32.79
C ILE A 18 33.03 1.52 33.47
N GLU A 19 33.68 2.68 33.52
CA GLU A 19 33.12 3.88 34.13
C GLU A 19 32.13 4.60 33.20
N LYS A 20 31.29 5.47 33.80
CA LYS A 20 30.37 6.32 33.05
C LYS A 20 31.16 7.30 32.18
N GLY A 21 31.12 7.11 30.86
CA GLY A 21 31.86 7.90 29.87
C GLY A 21 32.84 7.08 29.04
N GLU A 22 33.17 5.86 29.48
CA GLU A 22 34.01 4.91 28.73
C GLU A 22 33.18 4.00 27.82
N TYR A 23 31.85 4.13 27.83
CA TYR A 23 30.94 3.39 26.97
C TYR A 23 29.82 4.25 26.42
N GLU A 24 29.33 3.86 25.26
CA GLU A 24 28.09 4.36 24.66
C GLU A 24 27.15 3.17 24.42
N LEU A 25 25.87 3.32 24.80
CA LEU A 25 24.84 2.31 24.52
C LEU A 25 24.13 2.68 23.23
N LEU A 26 24.29 1.86 22.19
CA LEU A 26 23.61 2.04 20.92
C LEU A 26 22.45 1.05 20.78
N LEU A 27 21.26 1.56 20.48
CA LEU A 27 20.14 0.79 19.97
C LEU A 27 20.52 0.21 18.61
N LYS A 28 20.24 -1.07 18.43
CA LYS A 28 20.41 -1.75 17.17
C LYS A 28 19.04 -2.24 16.70
N ALA A 29 18.61 -1.72 15.56
CA ALA A 29 17.51 -2.27 14.79
C ALA A 29 17.77 -3.76 14.51
N ASN A 30 16.82 -4.63 14.85
CA ASN A 30 16.97 -6.09 14.76
C ASN A 30 16.06 -6.73 13.69
N SER A 31 15.46 -5.90 12.85
CA SER A 31 14.57 -6.28 11.74
C SER A 31 14.94 -5.51 10.49
N GLU A 32 14.71 -6.12 9.32
CA GLU A 32 14.92 -5.51 7.99
C GLU A 32 14.12 -4.20 7.81
N PHE A 33 12.95 -4.11 8.45
CA PHE A 33 12.05 -2.98 8.36
C PHE A 33 12.18 -2.02 9.56
N SER A 34 13.29 -2.07 10.28
CA SER A 34 13.51 -1.25 11.46
C SER A 34 14.73 -0.36 11.33
N SER A 35 14.67 0.83 11.93
CA SER A 35 15.78 1.78 11.96
C SER A 35 15.82 2.54 13.29
N VAL A 36 17.02 2.93 13.69
CA VAL A 36 17.23 3.77 14.88
C VAL A 36 16.74 5.18 14.57
N PHE A 37 15.90 5.72 15.44
CA PHE A 37 15.30 7.04 15.32
C PHE A 37 15.94 8.03 16.29
N ASP A 38 16.11 9.27 15.82
CA ASP A 38 16.53 10.44 16.60
C ASP A 38 17.71 10.17 17.56
N ASN A 39 18.89 9.93 16.98
CA ASN A 39 20.15 9.72 17.72
C ASN A 39 20.00 8.77 18.91
N ASN A 40 19.54 7.54 18.62
CA ASN A 40 19.49 6.47 19.61
C ASN A 40 18.40 6.62 20.69
N LYS A 41 17.39 7.47 20.47
CA LYS A 41 16.25 7.62 21.38
C LYS A 41 15.16 6.58 21.18
N GLY A 42 15.13 5.89 20.05
CA GLY A 42 14.16 4.82 19.79
C GLY A 42 14.47 4.01 18.54
N VAL A 43 13.63 3.01 18.29
CA VAL A 43 13.62 2.25 17.04
C VAL A 43 12.24 2.40 16.40
N VAL A 44 12.22 2.82 15.14
CA VAL A 44 11.00 2.81 14.32
C VAL A 44 10.96 1.49 13.56
N ILE A 45 9.78 0.87 13.50
CA ILE A 45 9.55 -0.39 12.81
C ILE A 45 8.39 -0.16 11.85
N LEU A 46 8.59 -0.46 10.56
CA LEU A 46 7.52 -0.48 9.59
C LEU A 46 6.80 -1.83 9.69
N ASN A 47 5.51 -1.78 10.02
CA ASN A 47 4.65 -2.95 9.94
C ASN A 47 4.26 -3.18 8.47
N THR A 48 4.74 -4.27 7.89
CA THR A 48 4.45 -4.66 6.50
C THR A 48 3.32 -5.67 6.39
N THR A 49 2.68 -6.04 7.51
CA THR A 49 1.52 -6.93 7.50
C THR A 49 0.34 -6.22 6.83
N LEU A 50 -0.08 -6.73 5.69
CA LEU A 50 -1.31 -6.31 5.03
C LEU A 50 -2.51 -6.93 5.76
N ASN A 51 -3.48 -6.10 6.09
CA ASN A 51 -4.81 -6.54 6.50
C ASN A 51 -5.75 -6.53 5.29
N ASP A 52 -6.97 -7.06 5.44
CA ASP A 52 -7.91 -7.17 4.34
C ASP A 52 -8.31 -5.80 3.76
N GLU A 53 -8.45 -4.78 4.61
CA GLU A 53 -8.76 -3.41 4.18
C GLU A 53 -7.68 -2.83 3.24
N LEU A 54 -6.41 -2.99 3.61
CA LEU A 54 -5.27 -2.54 2.81
C LEU A 54 -5.16 -3.30 1.48
N ILE A 55 -5.53 -4.58 1.47
CA ILE A 55 -5.58 -5.38 0.23
C ILE A 55 -6.68 -4.84 -0.69
N LEU A 56 -7.88 -4.59 -0.17
CA LEU A 56 -8.99 -4.04 -0.94
C LEU A 56 -8.68 -2.63 -1.46
N GLU A 57 -8.03 -1.79 -0.65
CA GLU A 57 -7.58 -0.46 -1.09
C GLU A 57 -6.56 -0.58 -2.25
N GLY A 58 -5.59 -1.49 -2.12
CA GLY A 58 -4.61 -1.77 -3.16
C GLY A 58 -5.26 -2.16 -4.49
N LEU A 59 -6.22 -3.07 -4.45
CA LEU A 59 -7.00 -3.48 -5.62
C LEU A 59 -7.80 -2.32 -6.22
N ALA A 60 -8.42 -1.47 -5.39
CA ALA A 60 -9.14 -0.29 -5.86
C ALA A 60 -8.20 0.71 -6.57
N ARG A 61 -6.97 0.90 -6.05
CA ARG A 61 -5.94 1.74 -6.69
C ARG A 61 -5.51 1.16 -8.03
N ASP A 62 -5.40 -0.16 -8.15
CA ASP A 62 -5.13 -0.82 -9.41
C ASP A 62 -6.29 -0.63 -10.41
N VAL A 63 -7.55 -0.75 -9.98
CA VAL A 63 -8.70 -0.45 -10.84
C VAL A 63 -8.65 0.99 -11.37
N VAL A 64 -8.34 1.97 -10.52
CA VAL A 64 -8.13 3.37 -10.95
C VAL A 64 -7.07 3.45 -12.04
N ARG A 65 -5.92 2.78 -11.84
CA ARG A 65 -4.84 2.74 -12.82
C ARG A 65 -5.31 2.17 -14.17
N LEU A 66 -6.05 1.06 -14.16
CA LEU A 66 -6.56 0.44 -15.39
C LEU A 66 -7.57 1.34 -16.11
N ILE A 67 -8.47 2.02 -15.38
CA ILE A 67 -9.41 2.98 -15.99
C ILE A 67 -8.65 4.13 -16.65
N GLN A 68 -7.64 4.69 -15.97
CA GLN A 68 -6.85 5.79 -16.51
C GLN A 68 -6.02 5.37 -17.73
N GLU A 69 -5.51 4.15 -17.74
CA GLU A 69 -4.84 3.57 -18.89
C GLU A 69 -5.81 3.41 -20.08
N THR A 70 -7.01 2.88 -19.84
CA THR A 70 -8.06 2.75 -20.86
C THR A 70 -8.45 4.12 -21.43
N ARG A 71 -8.59 5.16 -20.59
CA ARG A 71 -8.87 6.55 -21.03
C ARG A 71 -7.81 7.07 -21.98
N LYS A 72 -6.53 6.85 -21.65
CA LYS A 72 -5.41 7.25 -22.50
C LYS A 72 -5.44 6.52 -23.83
N GLN A 73 -5.76 5.22 -23.85
CA GLN A 73 -5.83 4.43 -25.08
C GLN A 73 -7.05 4.77 -25.96
N ALA A 74 -8.11 5.29 -25.35
CA ALA A 74 -9.29 5.81 -26.04
C ALA A 74 -9.14 7.26 -26.54
N ASP A 75 -7.97 7.88 -26.35
CA ASP A 75 -7.69 9.30 -26.63
C ASP A 75 -8.66 10.29 -25.90
N PHE A 76 -9.13 9.93 -24.71
CA PHE A 76 -9.98 10.81 -23.89
C PHE A 76 -9.14 11.84 -23.14
N HIS A 77 -9.67 13.05 -22.94
CA HIS A 77 -8.97 14.08 -22.16
C HIS A 77 -9.07 13.80 -20.66
N MET A 78 -8.06 14.21 -19.89
CA MET A 78 -8.02 13.99 -18.43
C MET A 78 -9.22 14.60 -17.69
N SER A 79 -9.82 15.68 -18.22
CA SER A 79 -10.97 16.36 -17.65
C SER A 79 -12.33 15.76 -18.04
N ASP A 80 -12.35 14.78 -18.95
CA ASP A 80 -13.61 14.20 -19.42
C ASP A 80 -14.30 13.41 -18.31
N ARG A 81 -15.60 13.63 -18.16
CA ARG A 81 -16.45 12.78 -17.33
C ARG A 81 -16.88 11.57 -18.14
N ILE A 82 -16.88 10.40 -17.53
CA ILE A 82 -17.11 9.12 -18.22
C ILE A 82 -18.09 8.23 -17.46
N ARG A 83 -18.74 7.30 -18.16
CA ARG A 83 -19.37 6.13 -17.56
C ARG A 83 -18.39 4.96 -17.65
N VAL A 84 -18.29 4.17 -16.59
CA VAL A 84 -17.37 3.03 -16.51
C VAL A 84 -18.17 1.77 -16.24
N ILE A 85 -17.90 0.73 -17.01
CA ILE A 85 -18.37 -0.63 -16.75
C ILE A 85 -17.14 -1.53 -16.59
N ILE A 86 -17.08 -2.27 -15.49
CA ILE A 86 -16.06 -3.28 -15.26
C ILE A 86 -16.70 -4.66 -15.36
N LYS A 87 -16.09 -5.56 -16.13
CA LYS A 87 -16.44 -6.98 -16.11
C LYS A 87 -15.35 -7.80 -15.45
N THR A 88 -15.70 -8.59 -14.45
CA THR A 88 -14.78 -9.51 -13.77
C THR A 88 -15.54 -10.64 -13.09
N GLU A 89 -14.91 -11.80 -13.01
CA GLU A 89 -15.39 -12.94 -12.20
C GLU A 89 -14.72 -12.98 -10.81
N ASP A 90 -13.72 -12.15 -10.56
CA ASP A 90 -13.01 -12.11 -9.29
C ASP A 90 -13.82 -11.37 -8.22
N GLU A 91 -14.29 -12.11 -7.21
CA GLU A 91 -15.07 -11.59 -6.10
C GLU A 91 -14.30 -10.56 -5.25
N LYS A 92 -12.98 -10.67 -5.11
CA LYS A 92 -12.19 -9.68 -4.36
C LYS A 92 -12.11 -8.36 -5.09
N ILE A 93 -12.03 -8.39 -6.42
CA ILE A 93 -12.06 -7.18 -7.24
C ILE A 93 -13.45 -6.53 -7.14
N LYS A 94 -14.52 -7.31 -7.19
CA LYS A 94 -15.89 -6.80 -6.99
C LYS A 94 -16.04 -6.15 -5.61
N GLU A 95 -15.55 -6.81 -4.56
CA GLU A 95 -15.56 -6.29 -3.19
C GLU A 95 -14.77 -4.98 -3.07
N ALA A 96 -13.56 -4.94 -3.65
CA ALA A 96 -12.71 -3.75 -3.65
C ALA A 96 -13.40 -2.57 -4.36
N ILE A 97 -14.00 -2.81 -5.53
CA ILE A 97 -14.74 -1.79 -6.27
C ILE A 97 -15.91 -1.27 -5.44
N ASN A 98 -16.72 -2.17 -4.86
CA ASN A 98 -17.89 -1.77 -4.07
C ASN A 98 -17.49 -0.99 -2.81
N THR A 99 -16.43 -1.43 -2.12
CA THR A 99 -15.94 -0.78 -0.89
C THR A 99 -15.38 0.60 -1.17
N TRP A 100 -14.69 0.79 -2.30
CA TRP A 100 -13.98 2.02 -2.66
C TRP A 100 -14.62 2.77 -3.84
N ILE A 101 -15.91 2.55 -4.12
CA ILE A 101 -16.57 3.04 -5.34
C ILE A 101 -16.49 4.56 -5.51
N GLU A 102 -16.67 5.32 -4.43
CA GLU A 102 -16.62 6.77 -4.48
C GLU A 102 -15.19 7.28 -4.71
N TYR A 103 -14.19 6.66 -4.11
CA TYR A 103 -12.78 6.96 -4.40
C TYR A 103 -12.46 6.70 -5.87
N ILE A 104 -12.86 5.55 -6.42
CA ILE A 104 -12.59 5.20 -7.82
C ILE A 104 -13.26 6.22 -8.74
N LYS A 105 -14.52 6.56 -8.49
CA LYS A 105 -15.27 7.54 -9.29
C LYS A 105 -14.63 8.93 -9.24
N GLU A 106 -14.22 9.38 -8.06
CA GLU A 106 -13.54 10.66 -7.88
C GLU A 106 -12.21 10.71 -8.66
N GLN A 107 -11.35 9.70 -8.48
CA GLN A 107 -10.03 9.66 -9.13
C GLN A 107 -10.10 9.52 -10.66
N THR A 108 -11.21 9.01 -11.19
CA THR A 108 -11.38 8.74 -12.63
C THR A 108 -12.38 9.69 -13.31
N LEU A 109 -12.94 10.65 -12.58
CA LEU A 109 -14.04 11.52 -13.02
C LEU A 109 -15.25 10.74 -13.57
N ALA A 110 -15.52 9.56 -13.02
CA ALA A 110 -16.61 8.73 -13.47
C ALA A 110 -17.96 9.21 -12.92
N LEU A 111 -18.95 9.33 -13.80
CA LEU A 111 -20.35 9.60 -13.49
C LEU A 111 -21.04 8.36 -12.91
N SER A 112 -20.70 7.18 -13.45
CA SER A 112 -21.14 5.88 -12.94
C SER A 112 -20.00 4.88 -13.02
N LEU A 113 -20.05 3.88 -12.14
CA LEU A 113 -19.18 2.72 -12.13
C LEU A 113 -20.05 1.50 -11.85
N ASP A 114 -20.27 0.70 -12.88
CA ASP A 114 -21.15 -0.47 -12.84
C ASP A 114 -20.35 -1.75 -13.05
N ILE A 115 -20.76 -2.85 -12.41
CA ILE A 115 -20.05 -4.14 -12.48
C ILE A 115 -20.93 -5.16 -13.18
N ASN A 116 -20.36 -5.88 -14.16
CA ASN A 116 -20.99 -6.99 -14.88
C ASN A 116 -22.34 -6.64 -15.52
N THR A 117 -22.50 -5.37 -15.93
CA THR A 117 -23.68 -4.91 -16.67
C THR A 117 -23.49 -5.04 -18.18
N GLU A 118 -24.59 -4.90 -18.92
CA GLU A 118 -24.56 -4.87 -20.38
C GLU A 118 -23.81 -3.63 -20.88
N ILE A 119 -22.96 -3.84 -21.90
CA ILE A 119 -22.17 -2.77 -22.51
C ILE A 119 -22.94 -2.26 -23.74
N GLY A 120 -23.25 -0.98 -23.75
CA GLY A 120 -23.90 -0.31 -24.90
C GLY A 120 -22.97 -0.19 -26.11
N THR A 121 -23.48 0.34 -27.23
CA THR A 121 -22.74 0.37 -28.50
C THR A 121 -21.55 1.33 -28.56
N ASN A 122 -21.46 2.30 -27.66
CA ASN A 122 -20.49 3.41 -27.75
C ASN A 122 -19.34 3.31 -26.75
N PHE A 123 -19.16 2.17 -26.09
CA PHE A 123 -18.07 1.97 -25.15
C PHE A 123 -16.77 1.62 -25.88
N TYR A 124 -15.68 2.23 -25.44
CA TYR A 124 -14.33 1.74 -25.71
C TYR A 124 -13.96 0.72 -24.64
N SER A 125 -13.60 -0.50 -25.04
CA SER A 125 -13.31 -1.60 -24.12
C SER A 125 -11.85 -2.04 -24.21
N LYS A 126 -11.27 -2.32 -23.04
CA LYS A 126 -9.95 -2.93 -22.91
C LYS A 126 -10.01 -4.13 -21.98
N GLU A 127 -9.49 -5.26 -22.46
CA GLU A 127 -9.31 -6.49 -21.68
C GLU A 127 -7.96 -6.46 -20.95
N TYR A 128 -7.98 -6.82 -19.67
CA TYR A 128 -6.82 -7.08 -18.82
C TYR A 128 -6.89 -8.53 -18.33
N GLN A 129 -5.87 -8.99 -17.60
CA GLN A 129 -5.75 -10.40 -17.21
C GLN A 129 -6.98 -10.92 -16.44
N ASP A 130 -7.48 -10.14 -15.47
CA ASP A 130 -8.54 -10.59 -14.54
C ASP A 130 -9.85 -9.79 -14.66
N LEU A 131 -9.87 -8.77 -15.51
CA LEU A 131 -11.05 -7.93 -15.74
C LEU A 131 -11.01 -7.23 -17.09
N SER A 132 -12.17 -6.75 -17.54
CA SER A 132 -12.27 -5.81 -18.65
C SER A 132 -12.82 -4.47 -18.18
N VAL A 133 -12.29 -3.38 -18.74
CA VAL A 133 -12.74 -2.02 -18.48
C VAL A 133 -13.34 -1.45 -19.75
N SER A 134 -14.60 -1.02 -19.66
CA SER A 134 -15.30 -0.36 -20.74
C SER A 134 -15.65 1.06 -20.31
N ILE A 135 -15.32 2.05 -21.15
CA ILE A 135 -15.59 3.46 -20.87
C ILE A 135 -16.35 4.14 -22.00
N GLU A 136 -17.22 5.07 -21.64
CA GLU A 136 -17.97 5.92 -22.57
C GLU A 136 -18.00 7.36 -22.02
N ARG A 137 -18.02 8.37 -22.89
CA ARG A 137 -18.16 9.77 -22.50
C ARG A 137 -19.62 10.17 -22.20
#